data_AF-R6ML86-F1
#
_entry.id   AF-R6ML86-F1
#
_cell.length_a   1.000
_cell.length_b   1.000
_cell.length_c   1.000
_cell.angle_alpha   90.00
_cell.angle_beta   90.00
_cell.angle_gamma   90.00
#
_symmetry.space_group_name_H-M   'P 1'
#
loop_
_entity.id
_entity.type
_entity.pdbx_description
1 polymer ?
#
loop_
_entity_poly.entity_id
_entity_poly.type
_entity_poly.pdbx_seq_one_letter_code
_entity_poly.pdbx_strand_id
1 'polypeptide(L)'
;MSEENKPTPQSEADKEKELAAKRNAFLRYMTIIFAVAFLLVLISLVLQAHTAKAALSDLKESNSSALSNAAVNAELLQDENRKLQEELDSTKKLLADEQEKAKTQEESIAQLEQELEALRTEHAEASESSEGTQEAYDALLTALRCTTREGNVTFSKAMSTVEKYKEYLSQEALAVYEALQEN
;
A
#
# COMPACT_ATOMS: atom_id res chain seq x y z
N MET A 1 119.25 63.99 -38.26
CA MET A 1 119.71 62.82 -37.48
C MET A 1 118.62 62.45 -36.51
N SER A 2 118.33 61.15 -36.44
CA SER A 2 117.58 60.43 -35.41
C SER A 2 116.05 60.34 -35.54
N GLU A 3 115.70 59.20 -36.13
CA GLU A 3 114.54 58.33 -35.93
C GLU A 3 113.85 58.43 -34.56
N GLU A 4 112.52 58.33 -34.55
CA GLU A 4 111.84 57.34 -33.70
C GLU A 4 110.50 56.90 -34.35
N ASN A 5 110.20 55.62 -34.19
CA ASN A 5 109.22 54.80 -34.89
C ASN A 5 107.99 54.55 -33.98
N LYS A 6 106.83 54.25 -34.60
CA LYS A 6 105.72 53.36 -34.14
C LYS A 6 104.42 54.02 -33.58
N PRO A 7 103.25 53.34 -33.63
CA PRO A 7 102.47 52.80 -34.76
C PRO A 7 101.05 53.45 -34.90
N THR A 8 100.38 53.17 -36.02
CA THR A 8 99.01 53.59 -36.39
C THR A 8 97.89 52.93 -35.53
N PRO A 9 96.84 53.67 -35.08
CA PRO A 9 95.72 53.10 -34.31
C PRO A 9 94.48 52.75 -35.16
N GLN A 10 94.61 52.49 -36.47
CA GLN A 10 93.52 51.94 -37.28
C GLN A 10 93.12 50.50 -36.88
N SER A 11 93.96 49.79 -36.10
CA SER A 11 93.72 48.41 -35.66
C SER A 11 92.70 48.27 -34.52
N GLU A 12 92.42 49.34 -33.76
CA GLU A 12 91.54 49.26 -32.58
C GLU A 12 90.06 49.48 -32.95
N ALA A 13 89.77 50.41 -33.86
CA ALA A 13 88.41 50.72 -34.30
C ALA A 13 87.75 49.59 -35.13
N ASP A 14 88.53 48.87 -35.93
CA ASP A 14 88.03 47.76 -36.74
C ASP A 14 87.75 46.51 -35.89
N LYS A 15 88.57 46.25 -34.86
CA LYS A 15 88.31 45.19 -33.88
C LYS A 15 87.04 45.47 -33.07
N GLU A 16 86.79 46.71 -32.69
CA GLU A 16 85.60 47.10 -31.92
C GLU A 16 84.30 46.93 -32.73
N LYS A 17 84.32 47.27 -34.03
CA LYS A 17 83.20 47.02 -34.95
C LYS A 17 82.97 45.54 -35.22
N GLU A 18 84.03 44.74 -35.37
CA GLU A 18 83.92 43.28 -35.53
C GLU A 18 83.35 42.63 -34.26
N LEU A 19 83.75 43.11 -33.08
CA LEU A 19 83.23 42.66 -31.79
C LEU A 19 81.75 43.06 -31.60
N ALA A 20 81.37 44.27 -32.03
CA ALA A 20 79.98 44.71 -32.04
C ALA A 20 79.11 43.90 -33.03
N ALA A 21 79.64 43.58 -34.21
CA ALA A 21 78.96 42.73 -35.19
C ALA A 21 78.78 41.29 -34.68
N LYS A 22 79.82 40.71 -34.06
CA LYS A 22 79.75 39.38 -33.42
C LYS A 22 78.78 39.36 -32.24
N ARG A 23 78.76 40.42 -31.42
CA ARG A 23 77.77 40.58 -30.32
C ARG A 23 76.35 40.70 -30.86
N ASN A 24 76.11 41.47 -31.92
CA ASN A 24 74.80 41.59 -32.55
C ASN A 24 74.35 40.27 -33.20
N ALA A 25 75.25 39.53 -33.84
CA ALA A 25 74.95 38.20 -34.36
C ALA A 25 74.62 37.22 -33.22
N PHE A 26 75.41 37.22 -32.13
CA PHE A 26 75.16 36.40 -30.96
C PHE A 26 73.81 36.73 -30.28
N LEU A 27 73.49 38.02 -30.13
CA LEU A 27 72.20 38.48 -29.61
C LEU A 27 71.04 37.98 -30.48
N ARG A 28 71.16 38.05 -31.81
CA ARG A 28 70.15 37.50 -32.74
C ARG A 28 69.97 36.00 -32.57
N TYR A 29 71.06 35.23 -32.48
CA TYR A 29 70.97 33.78 -32.25
C TYR A 29 70.34 33.45 -30.89
N MET A 30 70.68 34.18 -29.82
CA MET A 30 70.04 34.03 -28.50
C MET A 30 68.54 34.33 -28.55
N THR A 31 68.13 35.40 -29.25
CA THR A 31 66.70 35.73 -29.43
C THR A 31 65.98 34.69 -30.26
N ILE A 32 66.60 34.14 -31.30
CA ILE A 32 66.01 33.06 -32.12
C ILE A 32 65.85 31.78 -31.30
N ILE A 33 66.86 31.37 -30.52
CA ILE A 33 66.78 30.19 -29.67
C ILE A 33 65.69 30.37 -28.60
N PHE A 34 65.61 31.57 -27.99
CA PHE A 34 64.57 31.89 -27.02
C PHE A 34 63.18 31.87 -27.66
N ALA A 35 63.03 32.41 -28.88
CA ALA A 35 61.78 32.36 -29.62
C ALA A 35 61.38 30.91 -29.99
N VAL A 36 62.32 30.08 -30.42
CA VAL A 36 62.09 28.65 -30.73
C VAL A 36 61.69 27.88 -29.47
N ALA A 37 62.36 28.13 -28.34
CA ALA A 37 61.99 27.53 -27.06
C ALA A 37 60.55 27.91 -26.65
N PHE A 38 60.18 29.18 -26.79
CA PHE A 38 58.81 29.64 -26.56
C PHE A 38 57.80 28.98 -27.51
N LEU A 39 58.15 28.81 -28.78
CA LEU A 39 57.29 28.18 -29.79
C LEU A 39 57.06 26.70 -29.47
N LEU A 40 58.10 25.99 -29.04
CA LEU A 40 57.99 24.61 -28.58
C LEU A 40 57.12 24.49 -27.33
N VAL A 41 57.26 25.41 -26.37
CA VAL A 41 56.39 25.47 -25.18
C VAL A 41 54.92 25.72 -25.58
N LEU A 42 54.66 26.62 -26.54
CA LEU A 42 53.31 26.86 -27.05
C LEU A 42 52.73 25.63 -27.75
N ILE A 43 53.52 24.92 -28.54
CA ILE A 43 53.08 23.67 -29.19
C ILE A 43 52.76 22.61 -28.13
N SER A 44 53.62 22.44 -27.12
CA SER A 44 53.34 21.54 -25.99
C SER A 44 52.07 21.92 -25.24
N LEU A 45 51.82 23.22 -25.04
CA LEU A 45 50.61 23.72 -24.41
C LEU A 45 49.37 23.44 -25.26
N VAL A 46 49.44 23.63 -26.58
CA VAL A 46 48.33 23.37 -27.51
C VAL A 46 47.99 21.89 -27.58
N LEU A 47 48.99 21.00 -27.60
CA LEU A 47 48.75 19.55 -27.54
C LEU A 47 48.05 19.16 -26.23
N GLN A 48 48.51 19.70 -25.08
CA GLN A 48 47.85 19.46 -23.78
C GLN A 48 46.43 20.04 -23.73
N ALA A 49 46.19 21.20 -24.36
CA ALA A 49 44.86 21.80 -24.43
C ALA A 49 43.90 21.01 -25.32
N HIS A 50 44.40 20.41 -26.42
CA HIS A 50 43.58 19.54 -27.27
C HIS A 50 43.20 18.23 -26.59
N THR A 51 44.13 17.58 -25.89
CA THR A 51 43.83 16.36 -25.13
C THR A 51 42.92 16.65 -23.94
N ALA A 52 43.12 17.77 -23.24
CA ALA A 52 42.22 18.22 -22.18
C ALA A 52 40.81 18.52 -22.71
N LYS A 53 40.68 19.17 -23.87
CA LYS A 53 39.37 19.50 -24.46
C LYS A 53 38.63 18.26 -24.97
N ALA A 54 39.33 17.30 -25.56
CA ALA A 54 38.73 16.02 -25.97
C ALA A 54 38.24 15.22 -24.76
N ALA A 55 39.10 15.06 -23.73
CA ALA A 55 38.70 14.39 -22.49
C ALA A 55 37.53 15.08 -21.79
N LEU A 56 37.49 16.43 -21.79
CA LEU A 56 36.42 17.20 -21.17
C LEU A 56 35.11 17.14 -21.99
N SER A 57 35.20 17.01 -23.32
CA SER A 57 34.03 16.79 -24.19
C SER A 57 33.41 15.41 -23.95
N ASP A 58 34.24 14.35 -23.89
CA ASP A 58 33.78 12.99 -23.62
C ASP A 58 33.18 12.87 -22.20
N LEU A 59 33.83 13.48 -21.20
CA LEU A 59 33.28 13.56 -19.84
C LEU A 59 31.96 14.34 -19.80
N LYS A 60 31.84 15.43 -20.54
CA LYS A 60 30.62 16.24 -20.58
C LYS A 60 29.47 15.50 -21.27
N GLU A 61 29.74 14.76 -22.34
CA GLU A 61 28.75 13.95 -23.05
C GLU A 61 28.33 12.73 -22.21
N SER A 62 29.29 12.05 -21.58
CA SER A 62 29.02 10.97 -20.63
C SER A 62 28.24 11.45 -19.40
N ASN A 63 28.57 12.63 -18.86
CA ASN A 63 27.83 13.21 -17.74
C ASN A 63 26.44 13.71 -18.16
N SER A 64 26.31 14.28 -19.36
CA SER A 64 25.01 14.69 -19.90
C SER A 64 24.09 13.49 -20.11
N SER A 65 24.61 12.37 -20.62
CA SER A 65 23.85 11.14 -20.79
C SER A 65 23.54 10.45 -19.47
N ALA A 66 24.49 10.40 -18.52
CA ALA A 66 24.25 9.88 -17.17
C ALA A 66 23.21 10.72 -16.42
N LEU A 67 23.28 12.05 -16.51
CA LEU A 67 22.30 12.97 -15.91
C LEU A 67 20.93 12.81 -16.57
N SER A 68 20.87 12.68 -17.89
CA SER A 68 19.61 12.40 -18.60
C SER A 68 19.01 11.08 -18.16
N ASN A 69 19.81 10.02 -18.04
CA ASN A 69 19.34 8.72 -17.55
C ASN A 69 18.89 8.79 -16.08
N ALA A 70 19.59 9.54 -15.25
CA ALA A 70 19.19 9.76 -13.85
C ALA A 70 17.89 10.56 -13.75
N ALA A 71 17.69 11.58 -14.59
CA ALA A 71 16.45 12.34 -14.65
C ALA A 71 15.26 11.48 -15.11
N VAL A 72 15.44 10.66 -16.15
CA VAL A 72 14.41 9.72 -16.63
C VAL A 72 14.06 8.68 -15.55
N ASN A 73 15.06 8.15 -14.84
CA ASN A 73 14.81 7.21 -13.74
C ASN A 73 14.10 7.87 -12.57
N ALA A 74 14.43 9.12 -12.23
CA ALA A 74 13.75 9.87 -11.19
C ALA A 74 12.29 10.16 -11.56
N GLU A 75 12.01 10.50 -12.82
CA GLU A 75 10.66 10.71 -13.34
C GLU A 75 9.85 9.41 -13.31
N LEU A 76 10.45 8.29 -13.75
CA LEU A 76 9.81 6.97 -13.68
C LEU A 76 9.46 6.57 -12.24
N LEU A 77 10.41 6.73 -11.31
CA LEU A 77 10.19 6.45 -9.89
C LEU A 77 9.10 7.35 -9.30
N GLN A 78 9.05 8.62 -9.70
CA GLN A 78 8.00 9.54 -9.24
C GLN A 78 6.62 9.10 -9.76
N ASP A 79 6.54 8.67 -11.02
CA ASP A 79 5.31 8.15 -11.60
C ASP A 79 4.86 6.84 -10.95
N GLU A 80 5.78 5.92 -10.66
CA GLU A 80 5.49 4.70 -9.92
C GLU A 80 5.00 5.00 -8.50
N ASN A 81 5.64 5.93 -7.78
CA ASN A 81 5.19 6.35 -6.46
C ASN A 81 3.78 6.94 -6.50
N ARG A 82 3.48 7.78 -7.51
CA ARG A 82 2.13 8.33 -7.70
C ARG A 82 1.11 7.21 -7.95
N LYS A 83 1.40 6.26 -8.85
CA LYS A 83 0.51 5.12 -9.12
C LYS A 83 0.28 4.26 -7.88
N LEU A 84 1.35 3.94 -7.14
CA LEU A 84 1.25 3.18 -5.90
C LEU A 84 0.42 3.92 -4.85
N GLN A 85 0.51 5.25 -4.80
CA GLN A 85 -0.31 6.06 -3.91
C GLN A 85 -1.80 6.02 -4.30
N GLU A 86 -2.10 6.15 -5.60
CA GLU A 86 -3.46 6.03 -6.13
C GLU A 86 -4.05 4.64 -5.87
N GLU A 87 -3.27 3.57 -6.08
CA GLU A 87 -3.67 2.20 -5.77
C GLU A 87 -3.90 2.00 -4.27
N LEU A 88 -3.04 2.56 -3.41
CA LEU A 88 -3.23 2.51 -1.96
C LEU A 88 -4.50 3.22 -1.53
N ASP A 89 -4.79 4.40 -2.08
CA ASP A 89 -5.99 5.16 -1.73
C ASP A 89 -7.25 4.47 -2.24
N SER A 90 -7.22 3.93 -3.46
CA SER A 90 -8.29 3.11 -4.03
C SER A 90 -8.56 1.86 -3.18
N THR A 91 -7.50 1.13 -2.82
CA THR A 91 -7.59 -0.10 -2.02
C THR A 91 -8.11 0.20 -0.62
N LYS A 92 -7.64 1.29 0.02
CA LYS A 92 -8.16 1.72 1.33
C LYS A 92 -9.64 2.08 1.27
N LYS A 93 -10.08 2.74 0.20
CA LYS A 93 -11.50 3.08 0.02
C LYS A 93 -12.35 1.82 -0.14
N LEU A 94 -11.91 0.87 -0.97
CA LEU A 94 -12.59 -0.42 -1.13
C LEU A 94 -12.65 -1.19 0.18
N LEU A 95 -11.56 -1.20 0.96
CA LEU A 95 -11.52 -1.83 2.29
C LEU A 95 -12.53 -1.19 3.25
N ALA A 96 -12.65 0.14 3.24
CA ALA A 96 -13.62 0.86 4.08
C ALA A 96 -15.07 0.53 3.67
N ASP A 97 -15.37 0.56 2.37
CA ASP A 97 -16.69 0.21 1.83
C ASP A 97 -17.06 -1.24 2.16
N GLU A 98 -16.11 -2.17 2.04
CA GLU A 98 -16.31 -3.59 2.37
C GLU A 98 -16.50 -3.81 3.88
N GLN A 99 -15.77 -3.06 4.71
CA GLN A 99 -15.95 -3.09 6.17
C GLN A 99 -17.32 -2.54 6.59
N GLU A 100 -17.82 -1.49 5.94
CA GLU A 100 -19.16 -0.97 6.18
C GLU A 100 -20.22 -2.01 5.78
N LYS A 101 -20.07 -2.63 4.60
CA LYS A 101 -20.96 -3.72 4.17
C LYS A 101 -20.94 -4.89 5.14
N ALA A 102 -19.76 -5.31 5.61
CA ALA A 102 -19.64 -6.39 6.59
C ALA A 102 -20.39 -6.07 7.89
N LYS A 103 -20.29 -4.83 8.40
CA LYS A 103 -21.05 -4.40 9.58
C LYS A 103 -22.55 -4.43 9.35
N THR A 104 -23.02 -3.92 8.21
CA THR A 104 -24.47 -3.95 7.89
C THR A 104 -24.98 -5.40 7.75
N GLN A 105 -24.16 -6.29 7.19
CA GLN A 105 -24.50 -7.71 7.10
C GLN A 105 -24.54 -8.36 8.48
N GLU A 106 -23.57 -8.08 9.36
CA GLU A 106 -23.55 -8.58 10.73
C GLU A 106 -24.78 -8.13 11.53
N GLU A 107 -25.18 -6.86 11.39
CA GLU A 107 -26.43 -6.34 11.99
C GLU A 107 -27.67 -7.06 11.44
N SER A 108 -27.73 -7.31 10.12
CA SER A 108 -28.84 -8.05 9.51
C SER A 108 -28.91 -9.50 9.97
N ILE A 109 -27.75 -10.15 10.16
CA ILE A 109 -27.67 -11.52 10.67
C ILE A 109 -28.16 -11.57 12.10
N ALA A 110 -27.72 -10.63 12.95
CA ALA A 110 -28.18 -10.55 14.34
C ALA A 110 -29.71 -10.35 14.44
N GLN A 111 -30.30 -9.54 13.56
CA GLN A 111 -31.75 -9.37 13.49
C GLN A 111 -32.47 -10.66 13.09
N LEU A 112 -31.98 -11.36 12.05
CA LEU A 112 -32.56 -12.63 11.61
C LEU A 112 -32.42 -13.73 12.66
N GLU A 113 -31.30 -13.78 13.39
CA GLU A 113 -31.11 -14.71 14.50
C GLU A 113 -32.11 -14.44 15.63
N GLN A 114 -32.34 -13.17 15.97
CA GLN A 114 -33.35 -12.80 16.96
C GLN A 114 -34.77 -13.18 16.51
N GLU A 115 -35.12 -12.95 15.25
CA GLU A 115 -36.42 -13.32 14.69
C GLU A 115 -36.61 -14.84 14.68
N LEU A 116 -35.59 -15.60 14.30
CA LEU A 116 -35.63 -17.07 14.35
C LEU A 116 -35.81 -17.59 15.78
N GLU A 117 -35.16 -16.97 16.75
CA GLU A 117 -35.31 -17.39 18.15
C GLU A 117 -36.71 -17.07 18.67
N ALA A 118 -37.25 -15.89 18.38
CA ALA A 118 -38.63 -15.53 18.71
C ALA A 118 -39.64 -16.50 18.09
N LEU A 119 -39.45 -16.84 16.80
CA LEU A 119 -40.32 -17.77 16.09
C LEU A 119 -40.21 -19.19 16.65
N ARG A 120 -39.02 -19.61 17.09
CA ARG A 120 -38.84 -20.89 17.79
C ARG A 120 -39.58 -20.93 19.12
N THR A 121 -39.49 -19.86 19.90
CA THR A 121 -40.21 -19.78 21.18
C THR A 121 -41.72 -19.80 20.96
N GLU A 122 -42.23 -19.02 20.00
CA GLU A 122 -43.65 -19.02 19.64
C GLU A 122 -44.11 -20.41 19.15
N HIS A 123 -43.31 -21.07 18.32
CA HIS A 123 -43.62 -22.42 17.86
C HIS A 123 -43.60 -23.43 19.01
N ALA A 124 -42.68 -23.32 19.96
CA ALA A 124 -42.64 -24.19 21.13
C ALA A 124 -43.88 -24.03 22.00
N GLU A 125 -44.27 -22.78 22.30
CA GLU A 125 -45.47 -22.45 23.07
C GLU A 125 -46.75 -22.91 22.35
N ALA A 126 -46.86 -22.68 21.04
CA ALA A 126 -47.98 -23.14 20.24
C ALA A 126 -48.08 -24.66 20.19
N SER A 127 -46.95 -25.37 20.10
CA SER A 127 -46.90 -26.83 20.14
C SER A 127 -47.37 -27.36 21.50
N GLU A 128 -46.86 -26.80 22.59
CA GLU A 128 -47.25 -27.20 23.96
C GLU A 128 -48.74 -26.94 24.20
N SER A 129 -49.26 -25.78 23.77
CA SER A 129 -50.69 -25.48 23.88
C SER A 129 -51.54 -26.45 23.06
N SER A 130 -51.11 -26.82 21.84
CA SER A 130 -51.82 -27.77 21.00
C SER A 130 -51.83 -29.18 21.61
N GLU A 131 -50.70 -29.64 22.13
CA GLU A 131 -50.58 -30.93 22.80
C GLU A 131 -51.44 -30.99 24.07
N GLY A 132 -51.37 -29.95 24.92
CA GLY A 132 -52.22 -29.83 26.12
C GLY A 132 -53.71 -29.82 25.78
N THR A 133 -54.09 -29.13 24.70
CA THR A 133 -55.46 -29.15 24.19
C THR A 133 -55.88 -30.56 23.76
N GLN A 134 -55.05 -31.24 22.96
CA GLN A 134 -55.36 -32.61 22.51
C GLN A 134 -55.48 -33.59 23.68
N GLU A 135 -54.57 -33.54 24.66
CA GLU A 135 -54.62 -34.38 25.87
C GLU A 135 -55.90 -34.13 26.68
N ALA A 136 -56.30 -32.87 26.82
CA ALA A 136 -57.51 -32.47 27.53
C ALA A 136 -58.78 -33.07 26.90
N TYR A 137 -58.93 -32.94 25.58
CA TYR A 137 -60.10 -33.47 24.87
C TYR A 137 -60.12 -35.00 24.81
N ASP A 138 -58.97 -35.65 24.62
CA ASP A 138 -58.92 -37.12 24.59
C ASP A 138 -59.21 -37.74 25.97
N ALA A 139 -58.71 -37.11 27.04
CA ALA A 139 -59.02 -37.52 28.41
C ALA A 139 -60.52 -37.32 28.72
N LEU A 140 -61.13 -36.21 28.29
CA LEU A 140 -62.56 -35.98 28.46
C LEU A 140 -63.39 -37.04 27.72
N LEU A 141 -63.06 -37.33 26.46
CA LEU A 141 -63.72 -38.38 25.69
C LEU A 141 -63.58 -39.76 26.34
N THR A 142 -62.41 -40.05 26.92
CA THR A 142 -62.16 -41.28 27.67
C THR A 142 -63.05 -41.37 28.91
N ALA A 143 -63.19 -40.26 29.65
CA ALA A 143 -64.08 -40.19 30.81
C ALA A 143 -65.56 -40.39 30.41
N LEU A 144 -66.02 -39.77 29.30
CA LEU A 144 -67.38 -39.97 28.79
C LEU A 144 -67.67 -41.42 28.39
N ARG A 145 -66.68 -42.12 27.81
CA ARG A 145 -66.83 -43.51 27.35
C ARG A 145 -66.88 -44.53 28.50
N CYS A 146 -66.48 -44.15 29.71
CA CYS A 146 -66.53 -45.03 30.86
C CYS A 146 -67.98 -45.27 31.30
N THR A 147 -68.47 -46.50 31.15
CA THR A 147 -69.84 -46.88 31.54
C THR A 147 -70.05 -47.00 33.05
N THR A 148 -68.97 -47.15 33.81
CA THR A 148 -68.97 -47.34 35.27
C THR A 148 -68.02 -46.33 35.89
N ARG A 149 -68.52 -45.43 36.75
CA ARG A 149 -67.75 -44.30 37.34
C ARG A 149 -67.17 -44.64 38.70
N GLU A 150 -67.96 -45.25 39.58
CA GLU A 150 -67.53 -45.63 40.93
C GLU A 150 -66.45 -46.73 40.88
N GLY A 151 -65.28 -46.46 41.47
CA GLY A 151 -64.17 -47.42 41.56
C GLY A 151 -63.40 -47.67 40.25
N ASN A 152 -63.75 -47.00 39.15
CA ASN A 152 -63.08 -47.17 37.87
C ASN A 152 -61.81 -46.32 37.78
N VAL A 153 -60.67 -47.00 37.83
CA VAL A 153 -59.34 -46.37 37.78
C VAL A 153 -59.11 -45.57 36.49
N THR A 154 -59.67 -46.04 35.35
CA THR A 154 -59.57 -45.34 34.07
C THR A 154 -60.35 -44.03 34.09
N PHE A 155 -61.56 -44.03 34.67
CA PHE A 155 -62.36 -42.81 34.83
C PHE A 155 -61.67 -41.81 35.76
N SER A 156 -61.22 -42.23 36.95
CA SER A 156 -60.55 -41.34 37.89
C SER A 156 -59.25 -40.76 37.32
N LYS A 157 -58.47 -41.56 36.58
CA LYS A 157 -57.26 -41.09 35.91
C LYS A 157 -57.59 -40.09 34.80
N ALA A 158 -58.59 -40.37 33.96
CA ALA A 158 -59.05 -39.46 32.92
C ALA A 158 -59.55 -38.14 33.51
N MET A 159 -60.37 -38.17 34.55
CA MET A 159 -60.87 -36.96 35.23
C MET A 159 -59.76 -36.13 35.88
N SER A 160 -58.71 -36.78 36.40
CA SER A 160 -57.52 -36.09 36.94
C SER A 160 -56.70 -35.43 35.83
N THR A 161 -56.53 -36.09 34.69
CA THR A 161 -55.86 -35.50 33.52
C THR A 161 -56.64 -34.33 32.95
N VAL A 162 -57.98 -34.43 32.86
CA VAL A 162 -58.84 -33.30 32.44
C VAL A 162 -58.74 -32.13 33.41
N GLU A 163 -58.75 -32.38 34.72
CA GLU A 163 -58.60 -31.31 35.73
C GLU A 163 -57.26 -30.57 35.57
N LYS A 164 -56.18 -31.31 35.27
CA LYS A 164 -54.85 -30.74 35.04
C LYS A 164 -54.80 -29.81 33.82
N TYR A 165 -55.55 -30.14 32.76
CA TYR A 165 -55.54 -29.40 31.50
C TYR A 165 -56.84 -28.63 31.24
N LYS A 166 -57.64 -28.36 32.28
CA LYS A 166 -58.96 -27.75 32.14
C LYS A 166 -58.93 -26.37 31.48
N GLU A 167 -57.82 -25.66 31.63
CA GLU A 167 -57.57 -24.34 31.06
C GLU A 167 -57.52 -24.35 29.52
N TYR A 168 -57.28 -25.52 28.91
CA TYR A 168 -57.27 -25.72 27.45
C TYR A 168 -58.63 -26.19 26.88
N LEU A 169 -59.62 -26.48 27.73
CA LEU A 169 -60.96 -26.87 27.26
C LEU A 169 -61.80 -25.64 26.89
N SER A 170 -62.65 -25.79 25.87
CA SER A 170 -63.67 -24.80 25.56
C SER A 170 -64.71 -24.72 26.68
N GLN A 171 -65.42 -23.60 26.74
CA GLN A 171 -66.47 -23.38 27.74
C GLN A 171 -67.58 -24.47 27.69
N GLU A 172 -67.86 -25.00 26.51
CA GLU A 172 -68.82 -26.09 26.31
C GLU A 172 -68.30 -27.41 26.88
N ALA A 173 -67.03 -27.71 26.67
CA ALA A 173 -66.40 -28.94 27.14
C ALA A 173 -66.16 -28.93 28.66
N LEU A 174 -65.92 -27.75 29.25
CA LEU A 174 -65.91 -27.55 30.69
C LEU A 174 -67.27 -27.84 31.34
N ALA A 175 -68.37 -27.37 30.74
CA ALA A 175 -69.72 -27.68 31.24
C ALA A 175 -70.01 -29.19 31.20
N VAL A 176 -69.51 -29.89 30.17
CA VAL A 176 -69.61 -31.36 30.11
C VAL A 176 -68.79 -32.00 31.22
N TYR A 177 -67.57 -31.54 31.48
CA TYR A 177 -66.73 -32.04 32.57
C TYR A 177 -67.39 -31.85 33.95
N GLU A 178 -67.94 -30.69 34.24
CA GLU A 178 -68.66 -30.41 35.50
C GLU A 178 -69.88 -31.33 35.67
N ALA A 179 -70.66 -31.55 34.60
CA ALA A 179 -71.78 -32.49 34.62
C ALA A 179 -71.37 -33.96 34.83
N LEU A 180 -70.11 -34.32 34.52
CA LEU A 180 -69.55 -35.63 34.84
C LEU A 180 -69.13 -35.77 36.31
N GLN A 181 -68.88 -34.66 37.03
CA GLN A 181 -68.56 -34.68 38.45
C GLN A 181 -69.82 -34.73 39.34
N GLU A 182 -70.92 -34.12 38.90
CA GLU A 182 -72.18 -34.04 39.66
C GLU A 182 -73.01 -35.35 39.67
N ASN A 183 -72.63 -36.35 38.86
CA ASN A 183 -73.34 -37.63 38.66
C ASN A 183 -72.46 -38.84 38.97
#